data_AF-A0A958ZMY1-F1
#
_entry.id   AF-A0A958ZMY1-F1
#
_cell.length_a   1.000
_cell.length_b   1.000
_cell.length_c   1.000
_cell.angle_alpha   90.00
_cell.angle_beta   90.00
_cell.angle_gamma   90.00
#
_symmetry.space_group_name_H-M   'P 1'
#
loop_
_entity.id
_entity.type
_entity.pdbx_description
1 polymer ?
#
loop_
_entity_poly.entity_id
_entity_poly.type
_entity_poly.pdbx_seq_one_letter_code
_entity_poly.pdbx_strand_id
1 'polypeptide(L)'
;MYVLAAASPTHPIKKSVYEKGWALNGNITKDTIYYGLETELNHYEHDKAPVGPLFWAHYSYLGLNPKGLKDQFADYWKLNQNHALIHYKYCVDNPMGFEGYGEDCWGLTSSYSLKGYAGHRPEHDLGVISPTAAISSIPYTPKESMRFIRYIYTKQDSLVGKYGPYDAFSLEKKWYLPRYLAIDQGPIPVMIENYRTGLLWNLFMHNEDVQRGLKKLNFTSPYLKEKENEEI
;
A
#
# COMPACT_ATOMS: atom_id res chain seq x y z
N MET A 1 0.69 -4.64 -12.22
CA MET A 1 0.33 -4.96 -13.63
C MET A 1 1.55 -5.04 -14.55
N TYR A 2 2.32 -3.96 -14.74
CA TYR A 2 3.45 -3.92 -15.68
C TYR A 2 4.51 -5.02 -15.45
N VAL A 3 4.80 -5.39 -14.20
CA VAL A 3 5.68 -6.52 -13.86
C VAL A 3 5.17 -7.83 -14.46
N LEU A 4 3.87 -8.14 -14.30
CA LEU A 4 3.27 -9.35 -14.89
C LEU A 4 3.27 -9.32 -16.41
N ALA A 5 3.02 -8.15 -17.00
CA ALA A 5 3.05 -7.98 -18.45
C ALA A 5 4.47 -8.20 -19.01
N ALA A 6 5.52 -7.81 -18.28
CA ALA A 6 6.90 -8.09 -18.66
C ALA A 6 7.30 -9.55 -18.40
N ALA A 7 6.71 -10.18 -17.39
CA ALA A 7 6.93 -11.56 -16.98
C ALA A 7 6.30 -12.60 -17.94
N SER A 8 5.23 -12.24 -18.66
CA SER A 8 4.50 -13.17 -19.52
C SER A 8 5.43 -13.94 -20.47
N PRO A 9 5.43 -15.29 -20.46
CA PRO A 9 6.29 -16.09 -21.34
C PRO A 9 5.79 -16.10 -22.80
N THR A 10 4.55 -15.71 -23.04
CA THR A 10 3.89 -15.78 -24.37
C THR A 10 3.57 -14.42 -24.96
N HIS A 11 3.25 -13.43 -24.13
CA HIS A 11 2.86 -12.08 -24.58
C HIS A 11 3.60 -10.97 -23.82
N PRO A 12 4.94 -10.98 -23.77
CA PRO A 12 5.67 -10.01 -22.96
C PRO A 12 5.69 -8.61 -23.60
N ILE A 13 5.48 -7.57 -22.80
CA ILE A 13 5.69 -6.18 -23.25
C ILE A 13 7.18 -5.87 -23.46
N LYS A 14 7.47 -4.83 -24.25
CA LYS A 14 8.82 -4.23 -24.31
C LYS A 14 9.06 -3.35 -23.08
N LYS A 15 10.32 -3.20 -22.65
CA LYS A 15 10.70 -2.32 -21.53
C LYS A 15 10.18 -0.88 -21.71
N SER A 16 10.20 -0.38 -22.95
CA SER A 16 9.70 0.96 -23.29
C SER A 16 8.21 1.18 -22.97
N VAL A 17 7.39 0.12 -22.92
CA VAL A 17 5.98 0.26 -22.50
C VAL A 17 5.91 0.66 -21.02
N TYR A 18 6.77 0.09 -20.18
CA TYR A 18 6.91 0.47 -18.77
C TYR A 18 7.52 1.87 -18.62
N GLU A 19 8.65 2.15 -19.28
CA GLU A 19 9.36 3.42 -19.12
C GLU A 19 8.57 4.63 -19.64
N LYS A 20 7.93 4.49 -20.81
CA LYS A 20 7.18 5.59 -21.43
C LYS A 20 5.75 5.70 -20.89
N GLY A 21 5.14 4.55 -20.55
CA GLY A 21 3.76 4.47 -20.07
C GLY A 21 3.66 4.68 -18.58
N TRP A 22 4.09 3.68 -17.79
CA TRP A 22 4.01 3.74 -16.32
C TRP A 22 4.89 4.85 -15.74
N ALA A 23 6.17 4.89 -16.14
CA ALA A 23 7.12 5.82 -15.55
C ALA A 23 7.11 7.21 -16.20
N LEU A 24 6.26 7.44 -17.20
CA LEU A 24 6.07 8.72 -17.88
C LEU A 24 7.40 9.35 -18.37
N ASN A 25 8.28 8.53 -18.95
CA ASN A 25 9.65 8.90 -19.35
C ASN A 25 10.48 9.48 -18.19
N GLY A 26 10.32 8.92 -16.99
CA GLY A 26 11.00 9.35 -15.77
C GLY A 26 10.26 10.42 -14.97
N ASN A 27 9.19 11.04 -15.49
CA ASN A 27 8.40 12.02 -14.75
C ASN A 27 7.73 11.46 -13.49
N ILE A 28 7.61 10.13 -13.37
CA ILE A 28 7.14 9.48 -12.14
C ILE A 28 8.06 9.75 -10.93
N THR A 29 9.32 10.14 -11.15
CA THR A 29 10.29 10.42 -10.06
C THR A 29 10.14 11.81 -9.44
N LYS A 30 9.17 12.62 -9.91
CA LYS A 30 8.88 13.97 -9.37
C LYS A 30 8.13 13.86 -8.04
N ASP A 31 8.83 13.41 -7.01
CA ASP A 31 8.31 13.28 -5.66
C ASP A 31 8.10 14.64 -4.97
N THR A 32 7.58 14.59 -3.75
CA THR A 32 7.44 15.74 -2.86
C THR A 32 7.78 15.35 -1.42
N ILE A 33 7.89 16.33 -0.53
CA ILE A 33 8.06 16.10 0.91
C ILE A 33 6.77 16.45 1.63
N TYR A 34 6.23 15.52 2.41
CA TYR A 34 5.03 15.75 3.22
C TYR A 34 5.19 15.07 4.59
N TYR A 35 4.83 15.79 5.66
CA TYR A 35 5.14 15.39 7.05
C TYR A 35 6.60 14.98 7.28
N GLY A 36 7.54 15.65 6.58
CA GLY A 36 8.98 15.43 6.67
C GLY A 36 9.47 14.13 6.01
N LEU A 37 8.68 13.53 5.12
CA LEU A 37 9.03 12.30 4.40
C LEU A 37 8.90 12.53 2.89
N GLU A 38 9.89 12.07 2.13
CA GLU A 38 9.84 12.01 0.66
C GLU A 38 8.79 10.98 0.21
N THR A 39 8.01 11.32 -0.81
CA THR A 39 7.02 10.38 -1.38
C THR A 39 7.66 9.34 -2.30
N GLU A 40 8.96 9.45 -2.61
CA GLU A 40 9.77 8.62 -3.53
C GLU A 40 9.31 8.64 -5.01
N LEU A 41 8.00 8.69 -5.25
CA LEU A 41 7.40 8.82 -6.57
C LEU A 41 6.32 9.90 -6.53
N ASN A 42 5.96 10.39 -7.72
CA ASN A 42 4.77 11.18 -7.92
C ASN A 42 3.52 10.28 -7.88
N HIS A 43 2.69 10.45 -6.86
CA HIS A 43 1.42 9.73 -6.74
C HIS A 43 0.36 10.21 -7.74
N TYR A 44 0.39 11.48 -8.16
CA TYR A 44 -0.61 12.02 -9.08
C TYR A 44 0.00 12.96 -10.11
N GLU A 45 -0.23 12.66 -11.38
CA GLU A 45 0.13 13.58 -12.47
C GLU A 45 -0.80 14.83 -12.50
N HIS A 46 -2.05 14.67 -12.05
CA HIS A 46 -3.11 15.67 -12.24
C HIS A 46 -3.85 16.07 -10.96
N ASP A 47 -3.33 15.71 -9.79
CA ASP A 47 -3.87 16.09 -8.48
C ASP A 47 -2.74 16.71 -7.65
N LYS A 48 -3.08 17.65 -6.76
CA LYS A 48 -2.14 18.29 -5.84
C LYS A 48 -1.97 17.50 -4.53
N ALA A 49 -2.82 16.50 -4.29
CA ALA A 49 -2.70 15.63 -3.13
C ALA A 49 -1.29 15.01 -3.08
N PRO A 50 -0.54 15.15 -1.97
CA PRO A 50 0.85 14.70 -1.89
C PRO A 50 0.96 13.18 -2.00
N VAL A 51 -0.06 12.45 -1.55
CA VAL A 51 -0.11 10.99 -1.59
C VAL A 51 -1.51 10.49 -1.97
N GLY A 52 -1.57 9.30 -2.56
CA GLY A 52 -2.82 8.59 -2.86
C GLY A 52 -3.47 7.90 -1.64
N PRO A 53 -4.62 7.25 -1.83
CA PRO A 53 -5.22 6.35 -0.84
C PRO A 53 -4.26 5.19 -0.51
N LEU A 54 -4.27 4.72 0.74
CA LEU A 54 -3.19 3.86 1.23
C LEU A 54 -3.14 2.47 0.58
N PHE A 55 -4.23 1.99 -0.04
CA PHE A 55 -4.23 0.71 -0.76
C PHE A 55 -3.20 0.62 -1.90
N TRP A 56 -2.69 1.77 -2.39
CA TRP A 56 -1.63 1.80 -3.40
C TRP A 56 -0.32 1.17 -2.90
N ALA A 57 -0.05 1.26 -1.59
CA ALA A 57 1.06 0.58 -0.93
C ALA A 57 0.78 -0.91 -0.64
N HIS A 58 -0.40 -1.43 -0.99
CA HIS A 58 -0.82 -2.80 -0.67
C HIS A 58 -0.98 -3.69 -1.90
N TYR A 59 -1.85 -3.33 -2.85
CA TYR A 59 -2.38 -4.30 -3.83
C TYR A 59 -1.29 -4.90 -4.73
N SER A 60 -0.41 -4.06 -5.27
CA SER A 60 0.69 -4.56 -6.10
C SER A 60 1.72 -5.34 -5.30
N TYR A 61 1.71 -5.20 -3.97
CA TYR A 61 2.72 -5.72 -3.06
C TYR A 61 2.21 -6.89 -2.20
N LEU A 62 1.04 -7.45 -2.51
CA LEU A 62 0.55 -8.66 -1.85
C LEU A 62 1.44 -9.88 -2.15
N GLY A 63 1.94 -9.95 -3.40
CA GLY A 63 2.90 -10.96 -3.85
C GLY A 63 4.27 -10.39 -4.20
N LEU A 64 4.33 -9.25 -4.91
CA LEU A 64 5.61 -8.61 -5.22
C LEU A 64 6.23 -8.06 -3.94
N ASN A 65 7.33 -8.64 -3.48
CA ASN A 65 7.97 -8.23 -2.23
C ASN A 65 8.69 -6.88 -2.41
N PRO A 66 8.28 -5.80 -1.74
CA PRO A 66 8.94 -4.50 -1.87
C PRO A 66 10.27 -4.43 -1.11
N LYS A 67 10.57 -5.38 -0.20
CA LYS A 67 11.79 -5.33 0.63
C LYS A 67 13.04 -5.56 -0.22
N GLY A 68 13.87 -4.52 -0.33
CA GLY A 68 15.06 -4.51 -1.20
C GLY A 68 14.74 -4.47 -2.69
N LEU A 69 13.47 -4.24 -3.07
CA LEU A 69 13.06 -4.06 -4.45
C LEU A 69 13.35 -2.62 -4.88
N LYS A 70 14.16 -2.46 -5.91
CA LYS A 70 14.47 -1.14 -6.49
C LYS A 70 14.51 -1.24 -8.01
N ASP A 71 14.26 -0.13 -8.68
CA ASP A 71 14.58 0.01 -10.09
C ASP A 71 15.20 1.39 -10.35
N GLN A 72 15.26 1.83 -11.60
CA GLN A 72 15.80 3.15 -11.95
C GLN A 72 14.97 4.34 -11.42
N PHE A 73 13.78 4.11 -10.85
CA PHE A 73 12.87 5.18 -10.45
C PHE A 73 12.69 5.29 -8.94
N ALA A 74 12.68 4.18 -8.18
CA ALA A 74 12.44 4.25 -6.74
C ALA A 74 13.02 3.07 -5.93
N ASP A 75 13.14 3.31 -4.62
CA ASP A 75 13.18 2.29 -3.58
C ASP A 75 11.75 1.98 -3.13
N TYR A 76 11.21 0.82 -3.49
CA TYR A 76 9.80 0.50 -3.28
C TYR A 76 9.47 0.17 -1.81
N TRP A 77 10.47 -0.20 -0.99
CA TRP A 77 10.26 -0.33 0.45
C TRP A 77 10.11 1.05 1.09
N LYS A 78 11.02 1.97 0.76
CA LYS A 78 10.98 3.36 1.24
C LYS A 78 9.69 4.06 0.79
N LEU A 79 9.29 3.88 -0.47
CA LEU A 79 8.03 4.41 -1.04
C LEU A 79 6.82 4.01 -0.18
N ASN A 80 6.64 2.70 0.03
CA ASN A 80 5.47 2.19 0.73
C ASN A 80 5.50 2.53 2.23
N GLN A 81 6.69 2.51 2.85
CA GLN A 81 6.84 2.86 4.26
C GLN A 81 6.58 4.35 4.50
N ASN A 82 7.12 5.23 3.66
CA ASN A 82 6.85 6.66 3.75
C ASN A 82 5.37 6.96 3.49
N HIS A 83 4.74 6.31 2.51
CA HIS A 83 3.32 6.47 2.24
C HIS A 83 2.44 6.10 3.46
N ALA A 84 2.71 4.97 4.11
CA ALA A 84 2.01 4.56 5.33
C ALA A 84 2.27 5.51 6.52
N LEU A 85 3.53 5.91 6.73
CA LEU A 85 3.89 6.83 7.82
C LEU A 85 3.30 8.23 7.62
N ILE A 86 3.19 8.70 6.38
CA ILE A 86 2.51 9.97 6.05
C ILE A 86 1.04 9.90 6.46
N HIS A 87 0.34 8.82 6.10
CA HIS A 87 -1.07 8.62 6.49
C HIS A 87 -1.23 8.54 8.01
N TYR A 88 -0.34 7.82 8.69
CA TYR A 88 -0.30 7.76 10.14
C TYR A 88 -0.08 9.16 10.77
N LYS A 89 0.95 9.88 10.34
CA LYS A 89 1.27 11.23 10.85
C LYS A 89 0.14 12.22 10.60
N TYR A 90 -0.50 12.19 9.43
CA TYR A 90 -1.66 13.02 9.13
C TYR A 90 -2.83 12.74 10.09
N CYS A 91 -3.13 11.47 10.38
CA CYS A 91 -4.21 11.13 11.32
C CYS A 91 -3.85 11.48 12.77
N VAL A 92 -2.56 11.45 13.14
CA VAL A 92 -2.10 11.87 14.48
C VAL A 92 -2.17 13.38 14.64
N ASP A 93 -1.75 14.14 13.62
CA ASP A 93 -1.85 15.59 13.59
C ASP A 93 -3.31 16.05 13.58
N ASN A 94 -4.16 15.31 12.87
CA ASN A 94 -5.61 15.52 12.76
C ASN A 94 -5.95 16.99 12.43
N PRO A 95 -5.48 17.53 11.29
CA PRO A 95 -5.65 18.95 10.96
C PRO A 95 -7.13 19.37 10.81
N MET A 96 -8.03 18.40 10.57
CA MET A 96 -9.48 18.62 10.47
C MET A 96 -10.21 18.50 11.81
N GLY A 97 -9.55 18.05 12.87
CA GLY A 97 -10.12 17.89 14.21
C GLY A 97 -11.22 16.82 14.30
N PHE A 98 -11.19 15.77 13.47
CA PHE A 98 -12.20 14.72 13.50
C PHE A 98 -12.11 13.87 14.77
N GLU A 99 -13.26 13.52 15.35
CA GLU A 99 -13.33 12.70 16.56
C GLU A 99 -12.62 11.34 16.37
N GLY A 100 -11.80 11.00 17.36
CA GLY A 100 -11.15 9.70 17.50
C GLY A 100 -9.87 9.51 16.70
N TYR A 101 -9.54 10.37 15.74
CA TYR A 101 -8.27 10.32 15.00
C TYR A 101 -7.09 10.47 15.97
N GLY A 102 -6.03 9.67 15.78
CA GLY A 102 -4.85 9.73 16.64
C GLY A 102 -3.94 8.51 16.51
N GLU A 103 -3.07 8.32 17.51
CA GLU A 103 -2.07 7.24 17.47
C GLU A 103 -2.65 5.82 17.40
N ASP A 104 -3.84 5.64 17.95
CA ASP A 104 -4.55 4.37 18.04
C ASP A 104 -5.59 4.18 16.93
N CYS A 105 -5.99 5.25 16.23
CA CYS A 105 -7.07 5.22 15.25
C CYS A 105 -6.68 6.08 14.03
N TRP A 106 -6.18 5.41 13.00
CA TRP A 106 -5.62 6.02 11.79
C TRP A 106 -5.88 5.15 10.57
N GLY A 107 -5.66 5.72 9.39
CA GLY A 107 -5.66 4.99 8.13
C GLY A 107 -6.79 5.45 7.20
N LEU A 108 -6.40 6.13 6.13
CA LEU A 108 -7.30 6.62 5.08
C LEU A 108 -7.06 5.83 3.80
N THR A 109 -8.13 5.27 3.23
CA THR A 109 -8.07 4.62 1.93
C THR A 109 -9.42 4.66 1.24
N SER A 110 -9.48 4.22 -0.02
CA SER A 110 -10.75 4.09 -0.71
C SER A 110 -11.62 3.03 -0.04
N SER A 111 -12.85 3.38 0.34
CA SER A 111 -13.79 2.49 1.04
C SER A 111 -15.22 3.03 0.94
N TYR A 112 -16.18 2.32 1.53
CA TYR A 112 -17.48 2.92 1.86
C TYR A 112 -17.29 4.22 2.66
N SER A 113 -18.23 5.14 2.48
CA SER A 113 -18.24 6.46 3.08
C SER A 113 -19.68 6.91 3.38
N LEU A 114 -19.82 8.02 4.10
CA LEU A 114 -21.11 8.58 4.53
C LEU A 114 -22.13 8.74 3.39
N LYS A 115 -21.63 9.06 2.19
CA LYS A 115 -22.45 9.26 0.97
C LYS A 115 -22.09 8.27 -0.15
N GLY A 116 -21.86 7.01 0.19
CA GLY A 116 -21.58 5.94 -0.78
C GLY A 116 -20.16 5.43 -0.67
N TYR A 117 -19.28 5.83 -1.59
CA TYR A 117 -17.89 5.38 -1.68
C TYR A 117 -16.98 6.57 -2.02
N ALA A 118 -15.80 6.64 -1.41
CA ALA A 118 -14.86 7.72 -1.65
C ALA A 118 -13.41 7.25 -1.53
N GLY A 119 -12.50 7.88 -2.29
CA GLY A 119 -11.06 7.67 -2.19
C GLY A 119 -10.44 8.51 -1.08
N HIS A 120 -10.60 8.10 0.18
CA HIS A 120 -10.07 8.84 1.33
C HIS A 120 -8.54 8.82 1.33
N ARG A 121 -7.95 9.99 1.59
CA ARG A 121 -6.51 10.24 1.66
C ARG A 121 -6.26 11.59 2.34
N PRO A 122 -5.02 11.89 2.78
CA PRO A 122 -4.64 13.27 3.09
C PRO A 122 -5.07 14.23 1.97
N GLU A 123 -5.58 15.41 2.32
CA GLU A 123 -6.19 16.40 1.40
C GLU A 123 -7.53 15.99 0.76
N HIS A 124 -8.05 14.79 1.04
CA HIS A 124 -9.41 14.36 0.72
C HIS A 124 -9.97 13.47 1.85
N ASP A 125 -9.95 14.03 3.05
CA ASP A 125 -10.39 13.39 4.28
C ASP A 125 -11.83 13.80 4.62
N LEU A 126 -12.68 12.79 4.82
CA LEU A 126 -14.10 12.96 5.11
C LEU A 126 -14.45 12.53 6.55
N GLY A 127 -13.45 12.34 7.40
CA GLY A 127 -13.63 11.86 8.77
C GLY A 127 -14.00 10.39 8.83
N VAL A 128 -13.53 9.60 7.85
CA VAL A 128 -13.81 8.16 7.70
C VAL A 128 -12.51 7.37 7.77
N ILE A 129 -12.42 6.48 8.75
CA ILE A 129 -11.31 5.53 8.93
C ILE A 129 -11.70 4.20 8.32
N SER A 130 -10.76 3.59 7.59
CA SER A 130 -10.95 2.30 6.92
C SER A 130 -9.91 1.31 7.46
N PRO A 131 -10.30 0.28 8.24
CA PRO A 131 -9.37 -0.62 8.92
C PRO A 131 -8.28 -1.24 8.03
N THR A 132 -8.60 -1.55 6.78
CA THR A 132 -7.62 -2.11 5.83
C THR A 132 -6.40 -1.21 5.64
N ALA A 133 -6.54 0.11 5.71
CA ALA A 133 -5.45 1.07 5.55
C ALA A 133 -4.34 0.83 6.58
N ALA A 134 -4.70 0.85 7.86
CA ALA A 134 -3.74 0.64 8.95
C ALA A 134 -3.30 -0.82 9.05
N ILE A 135 -4.23 -1.77 9.00
CA ILE A 135 -3.93 -3.19 9.25
C ILE A 135 -3.04 -3.77 8.14
N SER A 136 -3.36 -3.48 6.86
CA SER A 136 -2.55 -4.00 5.74
C SER A 136 -1.21 -3.29 5.57
N SER A 137 -0.98 -2.20 6.29
CA SER A 137 0.33 -1.53 6.37
C SER A 137 1.26 -2.16 7.42
N ILE A 138 0.84 -3.23 8.12
CA ILE A 138 1.62 -3.86 9.18
C ILE A 138 3.06 -4.25 8.81
N PRO A 139 3.42 -4.63 7.58
CA PRO A 139 4.83 -4.89 7.27
C PRO A 139 5.69 -3.63 7.28
N TYR A 140 5.10 -2.46 7.02
CA TYR A 140 5.80 -1.18 6.90
C TYR A 140 5.84 -0.41 8.22
N THR A 141 4.74 -0.48 8.97
CA THR A 141 4.48 0.27 10.22
C THR A 141 3.96 -0.65 11.33
N PRO A 142 4.73 -1.68 11.74
CA PRO A 142 4.21 -2.74 12.59
C PRO A 142 3.73 -2.26 13.96
N LYS A 143 4.38 -1.23 14.53
CA LYS A 143 4.01 -0.67 15.84
C LYS A 143 2.68 0.08 15.75
N GLU A 144 2.54 0.94 14.75
CA GLU A 144 1.37 1.79 14.51
C GLU A 144 0.15 0.93 14.11
N SER A 145 0.34 -0.04 13.22
CA SER A 145 -0.71 -0.97 12.80
C SER A 145 -1.15 -1.86 13.96
N MET A 146 -0.22 -2.32 14.81
CA MET A 146 -0.58 -3.15 15.97
C MET A 146 -1.34 -2.36 17.04
N ARG A 147 -1.05 -1.06 17.23
CA ARG A 147 -1.89 -0.20 18.08
C ARG A 147 -3.32 -0.12 17.55
N PHE A 148 -3.48 0.12 16.25
CA PHE A 148 -4.80 0.14 15.61
C PHE A 148 -5.56 -1.19 15.77
N ILE A 149 -4.89 -2.33 15.53
CA ILE A 149 -5.47 -3.67 15.73
C ILE A 149 -5.95 -3.84 17.18
N ARG A 150 -5.13 -3.49 18.17
CA ARG A 150 -5.52 -3.59 19.59
C ARG A 150 -6.69 -2.66 19.90
N TYR A 151 -6.67 -1.43 19.40
CA TYR A 151 -7.75 -0.47 19.59
C TYR A 151 -9.08 -1.00 19.04
N ILE A 152 -9.11 -1.43 17.79
CA ILE A 152 -10.37 -1.88 17.16
C ILE A 152 -10.93 -3.15 17.81
N TYR A 153 -10.07 -4.06 18.29
CA TYR A 153 -10.53 -5.31 18.92
C TYR A 153 -10.79 -5.21 20.44
N THR A 154 -10.34 -4.16 21.13
CA THR A 154 -10.49 -4.04 22.60
C THR A 154 -11.26 -2.81 23.06
N LYS A 155 -11.37 -1.78 22.22
CA LYS A 155 -12.06 -0.51 22.53
C LYS A 155 -13.21 -0.20 21.58
N GLN A 156 -13.19 -0.77 20.36
CA GLN A 156 -14.22 -0.56 19.33
C GLN A 156 -14.68 -1.91 18.73
N ASP A 157 -14.82 -2.94 19.56
CA ASP A 157 -15.15 -4.30 19.14
C ASP A 157 -16.51 -4.40 18.42
N SER A 158 -17.42 -3.46 18.66
CA SER A 158 -18.68 -3.29 17.93
C SER A 158 -18.51 -3.03 16.42
N LEU A 159 -17.32 -2.56 16.01
CA LEU A 159 -16.94 -2.36 14.60
C LEU A 159 -16.37 -3.63 13.95
N VAL A 160 -16.32 -4.74 14.68
CA VAL A 160 -15.82 -6.04 14.22
C VAL A 160 -16.99 -7.01 14.12
N GLY A 161 -17.24 -7.52 12.92
CA GLY A 161 -18.25 -8.54 12.69
C GLY A 161 -17.65 -9.91 12.39
N LYS A 162 -18.49 -10.79 11.84
CA LYS A 162 -18.15 -12.19 11.52
C LYS A 162 -16.90 -12.36 10.65
N TYR A 163 -16.58 -11.40 9.77
CA TYR A 163 -15.47 -11.50 8.82
C TYR A 163 -14.31 -10.54 9.14
N GLY A 164 -14.20 -10.13 10.41
CA GLY A 164 -13.23 -9.14 10.87
C GLY A 164 -13.84 -7.74 10.95
N PRO A 165 -13.01 -6.68 10.95
CA PRO A 165 -13.48 -5.30 10.96
C PRO A 165 -14.40 -5.02 9.77
N TYR A 166 -15.43 -4.20 9.99
CA TYR A 166 -16.22 -3.64 8.89
C TYR A 166 -15.38 -2.67 8.05
N ASP A 167 -15.87 -2.42 6.83
CA ASP A 167 -15.14 -1.71 5.78
C ASP A 167 -14.62 -0.33 6.18
N ALA A 168 -15.47 0.45 6.86
CA ALA A 168 -15.17 1.82 7.25
C ALA A 168 -16.10 2.32 8.36
N PHE A 169 -15.66 3.34 9.09
CA PHE A 169 -16.43 3.99 10.13
C PHE A 169 -16.04 5.48 10.29
N SER A 170 -16.90 6.25 10.93
CA SER A 170 -16.68 7.63 11.35
C SER A 170 -17.21 7.79 12.78
N LEU A 171 -16.32 8.02 13.74
CA LEU A 171 -16.73 8.25 15.13
C LEU A 171 -17.44 9.60 15.28
N GLU A 172 -16.89 10.63 14.63
CA GLU A 172 -17.46 11.97 14.50
C GLU A 172 -18.94 11.96 14.05
N LYS A 173 -19.27 11.12 13.06
CA LYS A 173 -20.64 11.00 12.54
C LYS A 173 -21.43 9.85 13.15
N LYS A 174 -20.86 9.14 14.13
CA LYS A 174 -21.43 7.93 14.76
C LYS A 174 -21.92 6.94 13.71
N TRP A 175 -21.11 6.75 12.67
CA TRP A 175 -21.48 6.01 11.48
C TRP A 175 -20.53 4.85 11.24
N TYR A 176 -21.10 3.70 10.89
CA TYR A 176 -20.41 2.61 10.24
C TYR A 176 -21.45 1.84 9.43
N LEU A 177 -20.98 1.05 8.47
CA LEU A 177 -21.84 0.17 7.69
C LEU A 177 -21.42 -1.28 7.97
N PRO A 178 -22.30 -2.17 8.45
CA PRO A 178 -21.94 -3.56 8.75
C PRO A 178 -21.79 -4.39 7.45
N ARG A 179 -20.87 -3.96 6.59
CA ARG A 179 -20.55 -4.51 5.28
C ARG A 179 -19.05 -4.66 5.13
N TYR A 180 -18.68 -5.44 4.13
CA TYR A 180 -17.30 -5.75 3.79
C TYR A 180 -17.12 -5.61 2.28
N LEU A 181 -15.94 -5.17 1.86
CA LEU A 181 -15.49 -5.28 0.47
C LEU A 181 -14.35 -6.29 0.38
N ALA A 182 -14.39 -7.14 -0.65
CA ALA A 182 -13.34 -8.15 -0.83
C ALA A 182 -11.95 -7.52 -1.03
N ILE A 183 -11.91 -6.36 -1.70
CA ILE A 183 -10.67 -5.61 -1.96
C ILE A 183 -10.08 -4.96 -0.71
N ASP A 184 -10.88 -4.79 0.35
CA ASP A 184 -10.43 -4.23 1.62
C ASP A 184 -10.17 -5.34 2.64
N GLN A 185 -10.98 -6.40 2.66
CA GLN A 185 -10.73 -7.57 3.50
C GLN A 185 -9.57 -8.44 3.01
N GLY A 186 -9.34 -8.55 1.70
CA GLY A 186 -8.31 -9.43 1.13
C GLY A 186 -6.87 -9.08 1.53
N PRO A 187 -6.45 -7.80 1.46
CA PRO A 187 -5.12 -7.38 1.88
C PRO A 187 -4.82 -7.60 3.36
N ILE A 188 -5.83 -7.59 4.24
CA ILE A 188 -5.64 -7.70 5.69
C ILE A 188 -4.90 -8.98 6.09
N PRO A 189 -5.45 -10.20 5.86
CA PRO A 189 -4.78 -11.43 6.23
C PRO A 189 -3.50 -11.66 5.42
N VAL A 190 -3.46 -11.25 4.15
CA VAL A 190 -2.28 -11.41 3.29
C VAL A 190 -1.09 -10.62 3.81
N MET A 191 -1.29 -9.33 4.15
CA MET A 191 -0.21 -8.48 4.64
C MET A 191 0.19 -8.82 6.09
N ILE A 192 -0.76 -9.28 6.93
CA ILE A 192 -0.42 -9.86 8.23
C ILE A 192 0.46 -11.09 8.06
N GLU A 193 0.14 -12.00 7.14
CA GLU A 193 0.93 -13.21 6.93
C GLU A 193 2.30 -12.90 6.29
N ASN A 194 2.36 -11.95 5.36
CA ASN A 194 3.63 -11.46 4.82
C ASN A 194 4.52 -10.83 5.91
N TYR A 195 3.94 -10.08 6.85
CA TYR A 195 4.67 -9.56 8.00
C TYR A 195 5.22 -10.68 8.91
N ARG A 196 4.42 -11.73 9.15
CA ARG A 196 4.79 -12.82 10.07
C ARG A 196 5.83 -13.78 9.48
N THR A 197 5.65 -14.18 8.22
CA THR A 197 6.41 -15.28 7.59
C THR A 197 6.91 -14.96 6.19
N GLY A 198 6.40 -13.90 5.57
CA GLY A 198 6.69 -13.58 4.17
C GLY A 198 6.09 -14.57 3.17
N LEU A 199 5.08 -15.36 3.56
CA LEU A 199 4.59 -16.50 2.76
C LEU A 199 4.24 -16.13 1.31
N LEU A 200 3.38 -15.13 1.09
CA LEU A 200 2.89 -14.79 -0.25
C LEU A 200 3.98 -14.09 -1.07
N TRP A 201 4.81 -13.28 -0.41
CA TRP A 201 6.04 -12.73 -0.99
C TRP A 201 6.98 -13.82 -1.49
N ASN A 202 7.25 -14.83 -0.66
CA ASN A 202 8.12 -15.93 -1.03
C ASN A 202 7.53 -16.70 -2.23
N LEU A 203 6.25 -17.10 -2.17
CA LEU A 203 5.62 -17.83 -3.25
C LEU A 203 5.67 -17.08 -4.59
N PHE A 204 5.33 -15.79 -4.59
CA PHE A 204 5.31 -14.99 -5.81
C PHE A 204 6.71 -14.71 -6.36
N MET A 205 7.68 -14.37 -5.49
CA MET A 205 9.04 -14.00 -5.92
C MET A 205 9.89 -15.21 -6.35
N HIS A 206 9.53 -16.44 -5.96
CA HIS A 206 10.16 -17.67 -6.46
C HIS A 206 9.72 -18.04 -7.89
N ASN A 207 8.69 -17.39 -8.43
CA ASN A 207 8.25 -17.65 -9.81
C ASN A 207 9.29 -17.13 -10.82
N GLU A 208 9.80 -18.02 -11.67
CA GLU A 208 10.86 -17.68 -12.63
C GLU A 208 10.41 -16.64 -13.68
N ASP A 209 9.14 -16.67 -14.09
CA ASP A 209 8.59 -15.69 -15.04
C ASP A 209 8.60 -14.29 -14.42
N VAL A 210 8.20 -14.17 -13.15
CA VAL A 210 8.28 -12.92 -12.38
C VAL A 210 9.72 -12.42 -12.32
N GLN A 211 10.68 -13.30 -12.00
CA GLN A 211 12.10 -12.91 -11.94
C GLN A 211 12.61 -12.44 -13.31
N ARG A 212 12.24 -13.11 -14.41
CA ARG A 212 12.59 -12.68 -15.78
C ARG A 212 11.96 -11.32 -16.11
N GLY A 213 10.70 -11.11 -15.74
CA GLY A 213 10.00 -9.83 -15.91
C GLY A 213 10.67 -8.68 -15.16
N LEU A 214 11.03 -8.89 -13.90
CA LEU A 214 11.77 -7.91 -13.09
C LEU A 214 13.14 -7.58 -13.70
N LYS A 215 13.93 -8.60 -14.09
CA LYS A 215 15.20 -8.40 -14.78
C LYS A 215 15.03 -7.60 -16.08
N LYS A 216 14.00 -7.92 -16.88
CA LYS A 216 13.68 -7.22 -18.14
C LYS A 216 13.33 -5.74 -17.94
N LEU A 217 12.76 -5.39 -16.78
CA LEU A 217 12.42 -4.02 -16.42
C LEU A 217 13.54 -3.30 -15.63
N ASN A 218 14.72 -3.93 -15.48
CA ASN A 218 15.86 -3.46 -14.71
C ASN A 218 15.57 -3.26 -13.21
N PHE A 219 14.73 -4.11 -12.63
CA PHE A 219 14.59 -4.18 -11.18
C PHE A 219 15.75 -4.96 -10.56
N THR A 220 16.10 -4.58 -9.34
CA THR A 220 16.96 -5.31 -8.41
C THR A 220 16.11 -5.78 -7.23
N SER A 221 16.41 -6.97 -6.70
CA SER A 221 15.74 -7.54 -5.54
C SER A 221 16.59 -8.68 -4.97
N PRO A 222 16.55 -8.94 -3.64
CA PRO A 222 17.24 -10.08 -3.03
C PRO A 222 16.85 -11.45 -3.61
N TYR A 223 15.71 -11.54 -4.28
CA TYR A 223 15.22 -12.78 -4.89
C TYR A 223 15.76 -13.02 -6.31
N LEU A 224 16.41 -12.02 -6.92
CA LEU A 224 17.00 -12.18 -8.24
C LEU A 224 18.40 -12.76 -8.08
N LYS A 225 18.56 -14.03 -8.46
CA LYS A 225 19.89 -14.63 -8.59
C LYS A 225 20.70 -13.86 -9.63
N GLU A 226 21.91 -13.45 -9.27
CA GLU A 226 22.92 -13.05 -10.24
C GLU A 226 23.20 -14.23 -11.18
N LYS A 227 23.55 -13.96 -12.43
CA LYS A 227 24.08 -15.03 -13.28
C LYS A 227 25.38 -15.46 -12.62
N GLU A 228 25.47 -16.72 -12.19
CA GLU A 228 26.77 -17.35 -12.05
C GLU A 228 27.46 -17.17 -13.40
N ASN A 229 28.61 -16.51 -13.39
CA ASN A 229 29.49 -16.50 -14.55
C ASN A 229 29.83 -17.96 -14.81
N GLU A 230 29.24 -18.56 -15.84
CA GLU A 230 29.79 -19.78 -16.44
C GLU A 230 31.17 -19.38 -16.99
N GLU A 231 32.19 -19.58 -16.16
CA GLU A 231 33.58 -19.61 -16.60
C GLU A 231 33.69 -20.74 -17.64
N ILE A 232 34.05 -20.35 -18.86
CA ILE A 232 34.39 -21.22 -19.99
C ILE A 232 35.80 -21.79 -19.76
#